data_AF-A0A2G4FNY7-F1
#
_entry.id   AF-A0A2G4FNY7-F1
#
_cell.length_a   1.000
_cell.length_b   1.000
_cell.length_c   1.000
_cell.angle_alpha   90.00
_cell.angle_beta   90.00
_cell.angle_gamma   90.00
#
_symmetry.space_group_name_H-M   'P 1'
#
loop_
_entity.id
_entity.type
_entity.pdbx_description
1 polymer ?
#
loop_
_entity_poly.entity_id
_entity_poly.type
_entity_poly.pdbx_seq_one_letter_code
_entity_poly.pdbx_strand_id
1 'polypeptide(L)'
;LVFELQKLPRFAGIETLIAKRFFTRASKTNREYILPHLRVEGNPDKVSMELALDAQTSGGLLVSLPKEEVTSFIKAALANGAICAVEVGEVQAKGPHHLVFKP
;
A
#
# COMPACT_ATOMS: atom_id res chain seq x y z
N LEU A 1 1.79 11.60 -2.38
CA LEU A 1 1.97 10.20 -2.79
C LEU A 1 0.61 9.66 -3.22
N VAL A 2 0.57 8.94 -4.33
CA VAL A 2 -0.64 8.25 -4.79
C VAL A 2 -0.37 6.76 -4.74
N PHE A 3 -1.27 6.00 -4.11
CA PHE A 3 -1.24 4.54 -4.11
C PHE A 3 -2.45 3.98 -4.86
N GLU A 4 -2.22 2.98 -5.70
CA GLU A 4 -3.24 2.18 -6.36
C GLU A 4 -3.45 0.91 -5.52
N LEU A 5 -4.56 0.86 -4.78
CA LEU A 5 -4.74 -0.12 -3.73
C LEU A 5 -4.85 -1.56 -4.26
N GLN A 6 -5.38 -1.77 -5.47
CA GLN A 6 -5.41 -3.08 -6.12
C GLN A 6 -4.01 -3.62 -6.48
N LYS A 7 -3.00 -2.74 -6.59
CA LYS A 7 -1.62 -3.16 -6.87
C LYS A 7 -0.85 -3.58 -5.62
N LEU A 8 -1.39 -3.32 -4.43
CA LEU A 8 -0.75 -3.74 -3.19
C LEU A 8 -0.67 -5.28 -3.15
N PRO A 9 0.53 -5.85 -2.92
CA PRO A 9 0.67 -7.28 -2.80
C PRO A 9 0.02 -7.73 -1.49
N ARG A 10 -0.67 -8.86 -1.54
CA ARG A 10 -1.42 -9.40 -0.40
C ARG A 10 -1.16 -10.88 -0.21
N PHE A 11 -1.14 -11.32 1.04
CA PHE A 11 -1.10 -12.74 1.35
C PHE A 11 -2.41 -13.41 0.98
N ALA A 12 -2.33 -14.64 0.47
CA ALA A 12 -3.51 -15.44 0.17
C ALA A 12 -4.34 -15.67 1.44
N GLY A 13 -5.66 -15.45 1.35
CA GLY A 13 -6.61 -15.70 2.44
C GLY A 13 -6.79 -14.52 3.40
N ILE A 14 -6.12 -13.39 3.18
CA ILE A 14 -6.23 -12.20 4.03
C ILE A 14 -7.67 -11.65 4.09
N GLU A 15 -8.44 -11.80 3.02
CA GLU A 15 -9.84 -11.40 2.92
C GLU A 15 -10.68 -12.06 4.02
N THR A 16 -10.40 -13.34 4.30
CA THR A 16 -11.11 -14.10 5.34
C THR A 16 -10.77 -13.57 6.73
N LEU A 17 -9.51 -13.20 6.96
CA LEU A 17 -9.07 -12.66 8.24
C LEU A 17 -9.68 -11.28 8.50
N ILE A 18 -9.70 -10.44 7.48
CA ILE A 18 -10.33 -9.11 7.51
C ILE A 18 -11.83 -9.23 7.74
N ALA A 19 -12.51 -10.14 7.04
CA ALA A 19 -13.95 -10.38 7.23
C ALA A 19 -14.29 -10.82 8.65
N LYS A 20 -13.43 -11.65 9.26
CA LYS A 20 -13.52 -12.07 10.67
C LYS A 20 -13.03 -11.02 11.68
N ARG A 21 -12.61 -9.85 11.21
CA ARG A 21 -12.12 -8.71 12.01
C ARG A 21 -10.88 -9.04 12.86
N PHE A 22 -9.99 -9.88 12.35
CA PHE A 22 -8.68 -10.11 12.96
C PHE A 22 -7.76 -8.91 12.71
N PHE A 23 -7.96 -7.85 13.49
CA PHE A 23 -7.16 -6.63 13.40
C PHE A 23 -6.29 -6.45 14.63
N THR A 24 -5.17 -5.77 14.44
CA THR A 24 -4.36 -5.31 15.57
C THR A 24 -4.99 -4.05 16.16
N ARG A 25 -4.59 -3.69 17.39
CA ARG A 25 -4.95 -2.37 17.96
C ARG A 25 -4.45 -1.23 17.07
N ALA A 26 -3.30 -1.41 16.43
CA ALA A 26 -2.68 -0.42 15.57
C ALA A 26 -3.50 -0.11 14.31
N SER A 27 -4.29 -1.06 13.80
CA SER A 27 -5.15 -0.83 12.62
C SER A 27 -6.11 0.35 12.83
N LYS A 28 -6.65 0.51 14.05
CA LYS A 28 -7.48 1.67 14.42
C LYS A 28 -6.66 2.97 14.50
N THR A 29 -5.55 2.96 15.22
CA THR A 29 -4.77 4.18 15.46
C THR A 29 -4.07 4.68 14.19
N ASN A 30 -3.61 3.78 13.32
CA ASN A 30 -3.04 4.13 12.01
C ASN A 30 -4.08 4.84 11.14
N ARG A 31 -5.31 4.31 11.12
CA ARG A 31 -6.43 4.95 10.41
C ARG A 31 -6.71 6.34 10.95
N GLU A 32 -6.89 6.47 12.26
CA GLU A 32 -7.18 7.77 12.88
C GLU A 32 -6.08 8.80 12.60
N TYR A 33 -4.82 8.38 12.63
CA TYR A 33 -3.67 9.23 12.33
C TYR A 33 -3.66 9.71 10.87
N ILE A 34 -3.94 8.83 9.91
CA ILE A 34 -3.79 9.16 8.49
C ILE A 34 -5.01 9.86 7.89
N LEU A 35 -6.21 9.65 8.45
CA LEU A 35 -7.46 10.16 7.89
C LEU A 35 -7.44 11.68 7.59
N PRO A 36 -6.89 12.56 8.45
CA PRO A 36 -6.79 13.99 8.14
C PRO A 36 -5.88 14.34 6.94
N HIS A 37 -4.97 13.44 6.58
CA HIS A 37 -3.96 13.64 5.53
C HIS A 37 -4.23 12.83 4.26
N LEU A 38 -5.21 11.92 4.30
CA LEU A 38 -5.57 11.00 3.24
C LEU A 38 -6.78 11.50 2.45
N ARG A 39 -6.65 11.50 1.14
CA ARG A 39 -7.77 11.59 0.20
C ARG A 39 -8.04 10.21 -0.40
N VAL A 40 -9.27 9.73 -0.28
CA VAL A 40 -9.72 8.52 -0.96
C VAL A 40 -10.45 8.94 -2.23
N GLU A 41 -9.99 8.46 -3.38
CA GLU A 41 -10.62 8.68 -4.68
C GLU A 41 -11.33 7.41 -5.14
N GLY A 42 -12.48 7.56 -5.80
CA GLY A 42 -13.30 6.43 -6.22
C GLY A 42 -13.88 5.66 -5.04
N ASN A 43 -14.05 4.35 -5.22
CA ASN A 43 -14.61 3.44 -4.22
C ASN A 43 -13.71 2.20 -4.07
N PRO A 44 -12.54 2.32 -3.42
CA PRO A 44 -11.68 1.18 -3.19
C PRO A 44 -12.38 0.15 -2.31
N ASP A 45 -12.08 -1.13 -2.54
CA ASP A 45 -12.68 -2.20 -1.75
C ASP A 45 -12.18 -2.16 -0.29
N LYS A 46 -13.01 -2.69 0.60
CA LYS A 46 -12.72 -2.65 2.04
C LYS A 46 -11.46 -3.45 2.40
N VAL A 47 -11.17 -4.55 1.71
CA VAL A 47 -9.99 -5.37 2.01
C VAL A 47 -8.73 -4.57 1.73
N SER A 48 -8.63 -3.94 0.57
CA SER A 48 -7.45 -3.15 0.19
C SER A 48 -7.29 -1.89 1.05
N MET A 49 -8.39 -1.26 1.46
CA MET A 49 -8.37 -0.16 2.43
C MET A 49 -7.87 -0.58 3.81
N GLU A 50 -8.28 -1.75 4.31
CA GLU A 50 -7.79 -2.28 5.58
C GLU A 50 -6.31 -2.66 5.48
N LEU A 51 -5.90 -3.32 4.39
CA LEU A 51 -4.51 -3.72 4.13
C LEU A 51 -3.55 -2.53 4.09
N ALA A 52 -3.93 -1.44 3.43
CA ALA A 52 -3.08 -0.26 3.28
C ALA A 52 -2.73 0.43 4.61
N LEU A 53 -3.49 0.14 5.67
CA LEU A 53 -3.37 0.76 6.99
C LEU A 53 -2.97 -0.23 8.09
N ASP A 54 -2.82 -1.51 7.74
CA ASP A 54 -2.49 -2.56 8.70
C ASP A 54 -1.03 -2.48 9.14
N ALA A 55 -0.77 -2.77 10.41
CA ALA A 55 0.57 -2.70 10.96
C ALA A 55 1.42 -3.87 10.47
N GLN A 56 2.58 -3.57 9.89
CA GLN A 56 3.52 -4.58 9.38
C GLN A 56 4.69 -4.75 10.35
N THR A 57 4.81 -5.94 10.95
CA THR A 57 6.02 -6.33 11.70
C THR A 57 7.04 -6.89 10.73
N SER A 58 8.26 -6.32 10.69
CA SER A 58 9.31 -6.72 9.74
C SER A 58 8.83 -6.69 8.29
N GLY A 59 8.12 -5.62 7.92
CA GLY A 59 7.58 -5.43 6.57
C GLY A 59 8.66 -5.31 5.49
N GLY A 60 8.19 -5.13 4.25
CA GLY A 60 9.07 -4.90 3.10
C GLY A 60 9.66 -3.49 3.05
N LEU A 61 10.40 -3.23 1.96
CA LEU A 61 10.91 -1.91 1.64
C LEU A 61 9.90 -1.13 0.78
N LEU A 62 9.71 0.15 1.07
CA LEU A 62 9.01 1.10 0.21
C LEU A 62 10.03 2.08 -0.37
N VAL A 63 10.13 2.15 -1.70
CA VAL A 63 11.12 2.95 -2.42
C VAL A 63 10.47 3.81 -3.50
N SER A 64 11.03 5.00 -3.74
CA SER A 64 10.64 5.88 -4.85
C SER A 64 11.79 5.98 -5.85
N LEU A 65 11.50 5.79 -7.13
CA LEU A 65 12.48 5.77 -8.22
C LEU A 65 11.95 6.57 -9.43
N PRO A 66 12.82 7.07 -10.32
CA PRO A 66 12.42 7.55 -11.63
C PRO A 66 11.64 6.48 -12.41
N LYS A 67 10.66 6.90 -13.23
CA LYS A 67 9.72 5.98 -13.90
C LYS A 67 10.44 5.00 -14.82
N GLU A 68 11.48 5.47 -15.50
CA GLU A 68 12.35 4.73 -16.40
C GLU A 68 13.15 3.61 -15.70
N GLU A 69 13.35 3.68 -14.38
CA GLU A 69 14.09 2.69 -13.59
C GLU A 69 13.20 1.62 -12.96
N VAL A 70 11.88 1.82 -12.91
CA VAL A 70 10.95 0.93 -12.18
C VAL A 70 11.03 -0.52 -12.68
N THR A 71 10.97 -0.72 -14.00
CA THR A 71 10.98 -2.07 -14.58
C THR A 71 12.30 -2.79 -14.37
N SER A 72 13.43 -2.09 -14.53
CA SER A 72 14.76 -2.69 -14.33
C SER A 72 15.00 -3.01 -12.85
N PHE A 73 14.57 -2.13 -11.94
CA PHE A 73 14.65 -2.36 -10.50
C PHE A 73 13.83 -3.56 -10.05
N ILE A 74 12.57 -3.68 -10.46
CA ILE A 74 11.71 -4.83 -10.13
C ILE A 74 12.36 -6.13 -10.60
N LYS A 75 12.83 -6.17 -11.84
CA LYS A 75 13.51 -7.35 -12.40
C LYS A 75 14.76 -7.71 -11.58
N ALA A 76 15.58 -6.73 -11.24
CA ALA A 76 16.78 -6.94 -10.43
C ALA A 76 16.45 -7.44 -9.02
N ALA A 77 15.46 -6.85 -8.35
CA ALA A 77 15.04 -7.26 -7.01
C ALA A 77 14.59 -8.72 -6.99
N LEU A 78 13.73 -9.12 -7.94
CA LEU A 78 13.27 -10.51 -8.08
C LEU A 78 14.45 -11.47 -8.38
N ALA A 79 15.36 -11.08 -9.27
CA ALA A 79 16.55 -11.87 -9.59
C ALA A 79 17.50 -12.05 -8.38
N ASN A 80 17.48 -11.11 -7.43
CA ASN A 80 18.25 -11.17 -6.18
C ASN A 80 17.47 -11.80 -5.02
N GLY A 81 16.36 -12.48 -5.30
CA GLY A 81 15.64 -13.28 -4.31
C GLY A 81 14.53 -12.55 -3.56
N ALA A 82 14.12 -11.35 -3.99
CA ALA A 82 12.91 -10.74 -3.46
C ALA A 82 11.70 -11.63 -3.77
N ILE A 83 10.91 -11.94 -2.75
CA ILE A 83 9.68 -12.76 -2.89
C ILE A 83 8.60 -11.99 -3.67
N CYS A 84 8.61 -10.66 -3.56
CA CYS A 84 7.70 -9.77 -4.27
C CYS A 84 8.37 -8.42 -4.51
N ALA A 85 8.19 -7.86 -5.71
CA ALA A 85 8.56 -6.49 -6.05
C ALA A 85 7.54 -5.95 -7.04
N VAL A 86 6.80 -4.90 -6.64
CA VAL A 86 5.69 -4.35 -7.42
C VAL A 86 5.67 -2.83 -7.33
N GLU A 87 5.33 -2.18 -8.44
CA GLU A 87 4.99 -0.76 -8.45
C GLU A 87 3.58 -0.59 -7.87
N VAL A 88 3.44 0.19 -6.80
CA VAL A 88 2.17 0.36 -6.07
C VAL A 88 1.56 1.75 -6.24
N GLY A 89 2.18 2.60 -7.05
CA GLY A 89 1.72 3.97 -7.27
C GLY A 89 2.88 4.89 -7.62
N GLU A 90 2.70 6.19 -7.35
CA GLU A 90 3.62 7.22 -7.82
C GLU A 90 3.74 8.41 -6.87
N VAL A 91 4.86 9.12 -7.02
CA VAL A 91 5.08 10.43 -6.39
C VAL A 91 4.55 11.50 -7.34
N GLN A 92 3.68 12.37 -6.83
CA GLN A 92 3.16 13.52 -7.56
C GLN A 92 3.63 14.82 -6.90
N ALA A 93 3.53 15.93 -7.63
CA ALA A 93 3.73 17.26 -7.10
C ALA A 93 2.87 17.48 -5.84
N LYS A 94 3.37 18.29 -4.90
CA LYS A 94 2.69 18.53 -3.63
C LYS A 94 1.32 19.16 -3.87
N GLY A 95 0.27 18.41 -3.54
CA GLY A 95 -1.12 18.88 -3.57
C GLY A 95 -1.65 19.24 -2.17
N PRO A 96 -2.97 19.48 -2.05
CA PRO A 96 -3.62 19.79 -0.77
C PRO A 96 -3.62 18.60 0.21
N HIS A 97 -3.46 17.37 -0.30
CA HIS A 97 -3.34 16.15 0.50
C HIS A 97 -1.98 15.50 0.28
N HIS A 98 -1.41 14.95 1.35
CA HIS A 98 -0.11 14.28 1.29
C HIS A 98 -0.21 12.87 0.72
N LEU A 99 -1.35 12.21 0.93
CA LEU A 99 -1.60 10.84 0.54
C LEU A 99 -2.92 10.73 -0.22
N VAL A 100 -2.92 9.99 -1.32
CA VAL A 100 -4.11 9.69 -2.11
C VAL A 100 -4.21 8.18 -2.32
N PHE A 101 -5.36 7.59 -1.99
CA PHE A 101 -5.66 6.20 -2.29
C PHE A 101 -6.65 6.14 -3.44
N LYS A 102 -6.28 5.39 -4.48
CA LYS A 102 -7.12 5.06 -5.63
C LYS A 102 -7.42 3.55 -5.60
N PRO A 103 -8.55 3.09 -6.18
CA PRO A 103 -8.81 1.68 -6.36
C PRO A 103 -7.66 1.05 -7.13
#